data_AF-A0A1F6Z0S8-F1
#
_entry.id   AF-A0A1F6Z0S8-F1
#
_cell.length_a   1.000
_cell.length_b   1.000
_cell.length_c   1.000
_cell.angle_alpha   90.00
_cell.angle_beta   90.00
_cell.angle_gamma   90.00
#
_symmetry.space_group_name_H-M   'P 1'
#
loop_
_entity.id
_entity.type
_entity.pdbx_description
1 polymer ?
#
loop_
_entity_poly.entity_id
_entity_poly.type
_entity_poly.pdbx_seq_one_letter_code
_entity_poly.pdbx_strand_id
1 'polypeptide(L)'
;MECYRCGTSDRNVRFFDVIKREGIMKVCENCYKKEDSPVFRKPTEFQLKEIERKPGIYERLSRMAGINPQERRTERPLLINQDTNLRKLVDKNYVERVKKETTPRADLIDNFHWIIMRARRSRKMTQKQFADEIEEPEAAIKMAEEGNLPNDGDKLLNKIQNCLRINLLRNNPLVLVSRPVFENPVKNSDSERKKPDSLSIADLKRIQEERELKENFPEYFKKESVEESDESEEEKPKEKGKKELSEDEIRDLIFKR
;
A
#
# COMPACT_ATOMS: atom_id res chain seq x y z
N MET A 1 32.78 27.91 54.17
CA MET A 1 31.60 28.49 53.47
C MET A 1 30.51 28.59 54.49
N GLU A 2 29.92 29.76 54.66
CA GLU A 2 28.98 30.03 55.75
C GLU A 2 27.66 30.54 55.19
N CYS A 3 26.57 30.28 55.90
CA CYS A 3 25.27 30.82 55.54
C CYS A 3 25.22 32.33 55.82
N TYR A 4 24.87 33.14 54.82
CA TYR A 4 24.77 34.60 54.98
C TYR A 4 23.81 35.02 56.11
N ARG A 5 22.77 34.24 56.39
CA ARG A 5 21.73 34.64 57.35
C ARG A 5 21.97 34.16 58.78
N CYS A 6 22.43 32.93 58.96
CA CYS A 6 22.57 32.32 60.28
C CYS A 6 24.03 32.05 60.69
N GLY A 7 24.99 32.35 59.81
CA GLY A 7 26.42 32.16 60.08
C GLY A 7 26.87 30.71 60.25
N THR A 8 25.99 29.72 60.03
CA THR A 8 26.34 28.32 60.23
C THR A 8 27.36 27.87 59.18
N SER A 9 28.49 27.36 59.65
CA SER A 9 29.63 26.89 58.84
C SER A 9 29.79 25.36 58.84
N ASP A 10 28.73 24.64 59.25
CA ASP A 10 28.74 23.19 59.41
C ASP A 10 29.13 22.43 58.13
N ARG A 11 29.98 21.42 58.30
CA ARG A 11 30.46 20.54 57.21
C ARG A 11 29.34 19.71 56.57
N ASN A 12 28.21 19.52 57.26
CA ASN A 12 27.11 18.64 56.83
C ASN A 12 25.88 19.39 56.29
N VAL A 13 25.95 20.71 56.13
CA VAL A 13 24.80 21.51 55.68
C VAL A 13 24.89 21.79 54.17
N ARG A 14 23.79 21.53 53.45
CA ARG A 14 23.67 21.87 52.03
C ARG A 14 23.46 23.37 51.87
N PHE A 15 24.32 24.00 51.08
CA PHE A 15 24.22 25.40 50.71
C PHE A 15 23.64 25.53 49.31
N PHE A 16 22.71 26.48 49.15
CA PHE A 16 22.14 26.86 47.87
C PHE A 16 22.61 28.26 47.50
N ASP A 17 22.91 28.47 46.22
CA ASP A 17 23.19 29.80 45.68
C ASP A 17 21.85 30.51 45.41
N VAL A 18 21.62 31.64 46.09
CA VAL A 18 20.38 32.40 46.08
C VAL A 18 20.63 33.82 45.59
N ILE A 19 19.70 34.39 44.82
CA ILE A 19 19.79 35.76 44.31
C ILE A 19 19.11 36.72 45.29
N LYS A 20 19.86 37.67 45.84
CA LYS A 20 19.35 38.79 46.64
C LYS A 20 19.80 40.13 46.03
N ARG A 21 19.31 41.24 46.58
CA ARG A 21 19.64 42.61 46.12
C ARG A 21 21.16 42.90 46.14
N GLU A 22 21.88 42.27 47.06
CA GLU A 22 23.33 42.44 47.23
C GLU A 22 24.17 41.51 46.34
N GLY A 23 23.52 40.61 45.58
CA GLY A 23 24.19 39.66 44.69
C GLY A 23 23.83 38.20 44.98
N ILE A 24 24.67 37.29 44.47
CA ILE A 24 24.51 35.84 44.63
C ILE A 24 25.14 35.44 45.96
N MET A 25 24.32 34.92 46.88
CA MET A 25 24.77 34.55 48.23
C MET A 25 24.41 33.11 48.58
N LYS A 26 25.20 32.49 49.45
CA LYS A 26 24.98 31.12 49.90
C LYS A 26 24.09 31.07 51.13
N VAL A 27 23.02 30.29 51.04
CA VAL A 27 22.03 30.13 52.11
C VAL A 27 21.90 28.64 52.45
N CYS A 28 21.84 28.30 53.74
CA CYS A 28 21.60 26.93 54.17
C CYS A 28 20.15 26.50 53.87
N GLU A 29 19.92 25.19 53.78
CA GLU A 29 18.58 24.62 53.53
C GLU A 29 17.49 25.15 54.49
N ASN A 30 17.84 25.31 55.78
CA ASN A 30 16.90 25.79 56.79
C ASN A 30 16.49 27.25 56.60
N CYS A 31 17.42 28.11 56.17
CA CYS A 31 17.13 29.51 55.87
C CYS A 31 16.40 29.65 54.53
N TYR A 32 16.73 28.81 53.55
CA TYR A 32 16.04 28.78 52.26
C TYR A 32 14.54 28.48 52.42
N LYS A 33 14.19 27.42 53.16
CA LYS A 33 12.79 27.06 53.45
C LYS A 33 11.97 28.13 54.17
N LYS A 34 12.63 29.09 54.83
CA LYS A 34 11.96 30.19 55.56
C LYS A 34 11.76 31.44 54.71
N GLU A 35 12.58 31.65 53.68
CA GLU A 35 12.56 32.88 52.87
C GLU A 35 12.02 32.69 51.45
N ASP A 36 11.86 31.44 50.98
CA ASP A 36 11.43 31.12 49.61
C ASP A 36 12.16 31.94 48.54
N SER A 37 13.45 32.17 48.76
CA SER A 37 14.26 33.03 47.88
C SER A 37 14.67 32.29 46.61
N PRO A 38 14.60 32.88 45.41
CA PRO A 38 14.86 32.17 44.15
C PRO A 38 16.26 31.56 44.11
N VAL A 39 16.33 30.24 43.90
CA VAL A 39 17.59 29.48 43.81
C VAL A 39 18.13 29.55 42.39
N PHE A 40 19.39 29.93 42.28
CA PHE A 40 20.13 29.81 41.03
C PHE A 40 20.80 28.44 40.97
N ARG A 41 20.30 27.56 40.09
CA ARG A 41 20.99 26.30 39.78
C ARG A 41 21.88 26.53 38.58
N LYS A 42 23.19 26.29 38.74
CA LYS A 42 24.10 26.24 37.59
C LYS A 42 23.59 25.16 36.63
N PRO A 43 23.47 25.46 35.32
CA PRO A 43 23.09 24.47 34.33
C PRO A 43 24.02 23.27 34.41
N THR A 44 23.48 22.06 34.24
CA THR A 44 24.32 20.87 34.13
C THR A 44 25.06 20.89 32.79
N GLU A 45 26.22 20.24 32.72
CA GLU A 45 26.98 20.13 31.46
C GLU A 45 26.16 19.52 30.32
N PHE A 46 25.23 18.62 30.65
CA PHE A 46 24.29 18.04 29.70
C PHE A 46 23.35 19.09 29.09
N GLN A 47 22.83 20.01 29.90
CA GLN A 47 21.97 21.10 29.42
C GLN A 47 22.74 22.06 28.52
N LEU A 48 24.00 22.35 28.85
CA LEU A 48 24.85 23.21 28.01
C LEU A 48 25.11 22.55 26.64
N LYS A 49 25.47 21.27 26.62
CA LYS A 49 25.67 20.50 25.37
C LYS A 49 24.41 20.41 24.52
N GLU A 50 23.23 20.27 25.13
CA GLU A 50 21.96 20.26 24.39
C GLU A 50 21.62 21.62 23.76
N ILE A 51 21.99 22.73 24.41
CA ILE A 51 21.78 24.09 23.89
C ILE A 51 22.75 24.38 22.74
N GLU A 52 24.01 23.93 22.85
CA GLU A 52 25.01 24.07 21.78
C GLU A 52 24.64 23.27 20.53
N ARG A 53 23.95 22.14 20.69
CA ARG A 53 23.48 21.33 19.58
C ARG A 53 22.34 22.04 18.85
N LYS A 54 22.58 22.46 17.61
CA LYS A 54 21.52 22.97 16.72
C LYS A 54 20.54 21.83 16.40
N PRO A 55 19.27 21.89 16.86
CA PRO A 55 18.30 20.83 16.56
C PRO A 55 17.97 20.85 15.07
N GLY A 56 17.74 19.67 14.49
CA GLY A 56 17.30 19.55 13.10
C GLY A 56 15.89 20.11 12.90
N ILE A 57 15.52 20.39 11.65
CA ILE A 57 14.18 20.89 11.28
C ILE A 57 13.08 19.98 11.86
N TYR A 58 13.24 18.66 11.69
CA TYR A 58 12.28 17.66 12.20
C TYR A 58 12.14 17.69 13.73
N GLU A 59 13.25 17.88 14.45
CA GLU A 59 13.26 17.93 15.90
C GLU A 59 12.59 19.20 16.44
N ARG A 60 12.80 20.33 15.76
CA ARG A 60 12.07 21.59 16.04
C ARG A 60 10.57 21.40 15.85
N LEU A 61 10.15 20.85 14.71
CA LEU A 61 8.73 20.61 14.43
C LEU A 61 8.10 19.64 15.45
N SER A 62 8.84 18.60 15.84
CA SER A 62 8.37 17.65 16.86
C SER A 62 8.19 18.31 18.23
N ARG A 63 9.16 19.13 18.67
CA ARG A 63 9.06 19.92 19.91
C ARG A 63 7.90 20.92 19.87
N MET A 64 7.68 21.59 18.74
CA MET A 64 6.54 22.53 18.58
C MET A 64 5.19 21.82 18.66
N ALA A 65 5.12 20.57 18.19
CA ALA A 65 3.92 19.75 18.26
C ALA A 65 3.71 19.07 19.63
N GLY A 66 4.63 19.25 20.59
CA GLY A 66 4.59 18.57 21.89
C GLY A 66 4.88 17.06 21.81
N ILE A 67 5.49 16.60 20.71
CA ILE A 67 5.79 15.18 20.49
C ILE A 67 7.25 14.91 20.83
N ASN A 68 7.50 13.98 21.75
CA ASN A 68 8.85 13.55 22.07
C ASN A 68 9.45 12.74 20.90
N PRO A 69 10.54 13.19 20.27
CA PRO A 69 11.13 12.53 19.11
C PRO A 69 11.71 11.14 19.45
N GLN A 70 12.00 10.86 20.72
CA GLN A 70 12.46 9.54 21.18
C GLN A 70 11.32 8.52 21.24
N GLU A 71 10.16 8.88 21.78
CA GLU A 71 8.97 7.99 21.86
C GLU A 71 8.53 7.52 20.46
N ARG A 72 8.53 8.44 19.48
CA ARG A 72 8.15 8.13 18.10
C ARG A 72 9.10 7.15 17.41
N ARG A 73 10.38 7.10 17.82
CA ARG A 73 11.37 6.15 17.30
C ARG A 73 11.14 4.74 17.83
N THR A 74 10.67 4.61 19.07
CA THR A 74 10.33 3.33 19.68
C THR A 74 8.99 2.76 19.21
N GLU A 75 8.00 3.61 18.91
CA GLU A 75 6.67 3.17 18.46
C GLU A 75 6.65 2.61 17.03
N ARG A 76 7.38 3.23 16.11
CA ARG A 76 7.44 2.78 14.70
C ARG A 76 7.76 1.29 14.52
N PRO A 77 8.84 0.74 15.10
CA PRO A 77 9.16 -0.68 14.93
C PRO A 77 8.12 -1.59 15.58
N LEU A 78 7.45 -1.16 16.66
CA LEU A 78 6.37 -1.94 17.28
C LEU A 78 5.16 -2.08 16.35
N LEU A 79 4.74 -1.01 15.70
CA LEU A 79 3.63 -1.02 14.74
C LEU A 79 3.94 -1.93 13.54
N ILE A 80 5.15 -1.83 12.98
CA ILE A 80 5.58 -2.70 11.87
C ILE A 80 5.55 -4.17 12.30
N ASN A 81 5.99 -4.48 13.51
CA ASN A 81 5.96 -5.85 14.02
C ASN A 81 4.53 -6.37 14.23
N GLN A 82 3.61 -5.52 14.72
CA GLN A 82 2.19 -5.87 14.85
C GLN A 82 1.56 -6.19 13.50
N ASP A 83 1.81 -5.36 12.48
CA ASP A 83 1.30 -5.60 11.12
C ASP A 83 1.81 -6.92 10.54
N THR A 84 3.09 -7.26 10.75
CA THR A 84 3.62 -8.56 10.28
C THR A 84 2.99 -9.74 11.00
N ASN A 85 2.57 -9.59 12.27
CA ASN A 85 1.92 -10.65 13.02
C ASN A 85 0.50 -10.89 12.50
N LEU A 86 -0.26 -9.81 12.28
CA LEU A 86 -1.61 -9.89 11.71
C LEU A 86 -1.60 -10.54 10.31
N ARG A 87 -0.67 -10.14 9.44
CA ARG A 87 -0.51 -10.77 8.12
C ARG A 87 -0.27 -12.28 8.23
N LYS A 88 0.64 -12.70 9.12
CA LYS A 88 0.92 -14.13 9.36
C LYS A 88 -0.29 -14.90 9.88
N LEU A 89 -1.13 -14.29 10.71
CA LEU A 89 -2.36 -14.93 11.20
C LEU A 89 -3.39 -15.10 10.07
N VAL A 90 -3.59 -14.07 9.25
CA VAL A 90 -4.46 -14.15 8.07
C VAL A 90 -3.98 -15.23 7.10
N ASP A 91 -2.68 -15.26 6.81
CA ASP A 91 -2.06 -16.27 5.94
C ASP A 91 -2.30 -17.69 6.47
N LYS A 92 -2.08 -17.92 7.78
CA LYS A 92 -2.32 -19.23 8.41
C LYS A 92 -3.78 -19.67 8.31
N ASN A 93 -4.70 -18.78 8.67
CA ASN A 93 -6.14 -19.07 8.61
C ASN A 93 -6.59 -19.39 7.18
N TYR A 94 -6.03 -18.69 6.19
CA TYR A 94 -6.33 -18.96 4.78
C TYR A 94 -5.87 -20.36 4.37
N VAL A 95 -4.61 -20.72 4.66
CA VAL A 95 -4.06 -22.05 4.33
C VAL A 95 -4.87 -23.16 4.97
N GLU A 96 -5.26 -23.00 6.24
CA GLU A 96 -6.08 -23.99 6.94
C GLU A 96 -7.47 -24.16 6.33
N ARG A 97 -8.09 -23.06 5.89
CA ARG A 97 -9.40 -23.10 5.24
C ARG A 97 -9.32 -23.81 3.89
N VAL A 98 -8.35 -23.45 3.05
CA VAL A 98 -8.17 -24.09 1.73
C VAL A 98 -7.95 -25.59 1.87
N LYS A 99 -7.08 -26.03 2.79
CA LYS A 99 -6.81 -27.46 2.99
C LYS A 99 -8.07 -28.28 3.33
N LYS A 100 -9.03 -27.69 4.05
CA LYS A 100 -10.29 -28.35 4.40
C LYS A 100 -11.27 -28.41 3.23
N GLU A 101 -11.21 -27.45 2.33
CA GLU A 101 -12.19 -27.23 1.26
C GLU A 101 -11.70 -27.66 -0.12
N THR A 102 -10.47 -28.16 -0.24
CA THR A 102 -9.88 -28.54 -1.53
C THR A 102 -10.66 -29.68 -2.19
N THR A 103 -11.53 -29.33 -3.13
CA THR A 103 -12.10 -30.27 -4.09
C THR A 103 -11.63 -29.92 -5.49
N PRO A 104 -11.23 -30.90 -6.33
CA PRO A 104 -10.82 -30.62 -7.69
C PRO A 104 -12.02 -30.09 -8.47
N ARG A 105 -11.90 -28.86 -8.99
CA ARG A 105 -12.94 -28.22 -9.80
C ARG A 105 -12.75 -28.61 -11.27
N ALA A 106 -13.79 -29.19 -11.87
CA ALA A 106 -13.77 -29.61 -13.27
C ALA A 106 -13.82 -28.44 -14.27
N ASP A 107 -14.24 -27.26 -13.81
CA ASP A 107 -14.43 -26.06 -14.66
C ASP A 107 -13.13 -25.37 -15.04
N LEU A 108 -12.05 -25.62 -14.30
CA LEU A 108 -10.75 -24.99 -14.55
C LEU A 108 -9.97 -25.74 -15.63
N ILE A 109 -9.13 -25.00 -16.34
CA ILE A 109 -8.18 -25.57 -17.29
C ILE A 109 -7.20 -26.48 -16.52
N ASP A 110 -6.88 -27.64 -17.11
CA ASP A 110 -5.88 -28.54 -16.56
C ASP A 110 -4.54 -27.79 -16.37
N ASN A 111 -3.87 -27.99 -15.23
CA ASN A 111 -2.61 -27.32 -14.90
C ASN A 111 -2.68 -25.77 -14.86
N PHE A 112 -3.84 -25.19 -14.54
CA PHE A 112 -4.02 -23.73 -14.41
C PHE A 112 -2.92 -23.04 -13.55
N HIS A 113 -2.43 -23.72 -12.52
CA HIS A 113 -1.42 -23.22 -11.60
C HIS A 113 -0.10 -22.86 -12.31
N TRP A 114 0.31 -23.63 -13.33
CA TRP A 114 1.46 -23.30 -14.17
C TRP A 114 1.23 -22.07 -15.04
N ILE A 115 0.00 -21.88 -15.53
CA ILE A 115 -0.37 -20.72 -16.35
C ILE A 115 -0.25 -19.45 -15.51
N ILE A 116 -0.79 -19.47 -14.28
CA ILE A 116 -0.67 -18.36 -13.31
C ILE A 116 0.82 -18.06 -13.06
N MET A 117 1.62 -19.07 -12.72
CA MET A 117 3.03 -18.90 -12.42
C MET A 117 3.81 -18.31 -13.60
N ARG A 118 3.54 -18.78 -14.82
CA ARG A 118 4.20 -18.30 -16.04
C ARG A 118 3.80 -16.86 -16.38
N ALA A 119 2.50 -16.53 -16.28
CA ALA A 119 1.99 -15.19 -16.53
C ALA A 119 2.47 -14.18 -15.48
N ARG A 120 2.63 -14.60 -14.22
CA ARG A 120 3.26 -13.77 -13.21
C ARG A 120 4.74 -13.49 -13.53
N ARG A 121 5.49 -14.53 -13.89
CA ARG A 121 6.92 -14.42 -14.23
C ARG A 121 7.14 -13.57 -15.49
N SER A 122 6.28 -13.63 -16.50
CA SER A 122 6.39 -12.79 -17.70
C SER A 122 6.28 -11.29 -17.36
N ARG A 123 5.54 -10.94 -16.31
CA ARG A 123 5.45 -9.58 -15.77
C ARG A 123 6.53 -9.20 -14.76
N LYS A 124 7.45 -10.11 -14.42
CA LYS A 124 8.56 -9.89 -13.47
C LYS A 124 8.12 -9.43 -12.07
N MET A 125 6.92 -9.80 -11.65
CA MET A 125 6.40 -9.47 -10.32
C MET A 125 6.69 -10.60 -9.31
N THR A 126 7.06 -10.23 -8.09
CA THR A 126 7.19 -11.18 -6.97
C THR A 126 5.81 -11.62 -6.47
N GLN A 127 5.71 -12.75 -5.76
CA GLN A 127 4.44 -13.19 -5.17
C GLN A 127 3.84 -12.14 -4.23
N LYS A 128 4.68 -11.46 -3.44
CA LYS A 128 4.26 -10.39 -2.55
C LYS A 128 3.71 -9.17 -3.31
N GLN A 129 4.40 -8.71 -4.35
CA GLN A 129 3.91 -7.60 -5.17
C GLN A 129 2.59 -7.95 -5.87
N PHE A 130 2.47 -9.19 -6.35
CA PHE A 130 1.23 -9.66 -6.96
C PHE A 130 0.08 -9.72 -5.95
N ALA A 131 0.36 -10.11 -4.70
CA ALA A 131 -0.60 -10.12 -3.59
C ALA A 131 -1.08 -8.70 -3.28
N ASP A 132 -0.14 -7.77 -3.18
CA ASP A 132 -0.43 -6.36 -2.93
C ASP A 132 -1.22 -5.73 -4.10
N GLU A 133 -0.98 -6.13 -5.36
CA GLU A 133 -1.71 -5.63 -6.55
C GLU A 133 -3.16 -6.17 -6.64
N ILE A 134 -3.40 -7.37 -6.11
CA ILE A 134 -4.71 -8.04 -6.12
C ILE A 134 -5.51 -7.77 -4.82
N GLU A 135 -4.86 -7.18 -3.81
CA GLU A 135 -5.40 -6.98 -2.46
C GLU A 135 -5.83 -8.30 -1.80
N GLU A 136 -5.01 -9.33 -1.94
CA GLU A 136 -5.24 -10.67 -1.35
C GLU A 136 -4.00 -11.12 -0.57
N PRO A 137 -4.12 -12.07 0.39
CA PRO A 137 -2.99 -12.53 1.17
C PRO A 137 -1.96 -13.27 0.31
N GLU A 138 -0.66 -13.17 0.65
CA GLU A 138 0.43 -13.83 -0.07
C GLU A 138 0.23 -15.35 -0.09
N ALA A 139 -0.33 -15.90 0.99
CA ALA A 139 -0.69 -17.30 1.07
C ALA A 139 -1.68 -17.74 -0.02
N ALA A 140 -2.64 -16.89 -0.40
CA ALA A 140 -3.63 -17.24 -1.42
C ALA A 140 -2.98 -17.45 -2.79
N ILE A 141 -2.02 -16.60 -3.15
CA ILE A 141 -1.28 -16.73 -4.41
C ILE A 141 -0.38 -17.97 -4.39
N LYS A 142 0.32 -18.24 -3.27
CA LYS A 142 1.13 -19.45 -3.15
C LYS A 142 0.30 -20.71 -3.35
N MET A 143 -0.85 -20.80 -2.69
CA MET A 143 -1.77 -21.92 -2.84
C MET A 143 -2.30 -22.03 -4.27
N ALA A 144 -2.64 -20.90 -4.91
CA ALA A 144 -3.08 -20.90 -6.32
C ALA A 144 -1.99 -21.37 -7.29
N GLU A 145 -0.72 -20.99 -7.06
CA GLU A 145 0.43 -21.47 -7.84
C GLU A 145 0.80 -22.94 -7.55
N GLU A 146 0.41 -23.46 -6.39
CA GLU A 146 0.49 -24.90 -6.04
C GLU A 146 -0.68 -25.71 -6.61
N GLY A 147 -1.72 -25.05 -7.14
CA GLY A 147 -2.92 -25.70 -7.68
C GLY A 147 -4.03 -25.96 -6.67
N ASN A 148 -3.93 -25.39 -5.46
CA ASN A 148 -4.93 -25.51 -4.42
C ASN A 148 -5.77 -24.22 -4.34
N LEU A 149 -7.05 -24.31 -4.67
CA LEU A 149 -8.00 -23.21 -4.55
C LEU A 149 -9.18 -23.62 -3.67
N PRO A 150 -9.70 -22.72 -2.83
CA PRO A 150 -10.96 -22.97 -2.11
C PRO A 150 -12.13 -23.00 -3.10
N ASN A 151 -13.23 -23.65 -2.71
CA ASN A 151 -14.44 -23.76 -3.53
C ASN A 151 -15.05 -22.38 -3.84
N ASP A 152 -15.00 -21.45 -2.88
CA ASP A 152 -15.42 -20.04 -3.06
C ASP A 152 -14.38 -19.18 -3.81
N GLY A 153 -13.42 -19.82 -4.47
CA GLY A 153 -12.26 -19.19 -5.11
C GLY A 153 -12.58 -18.39 -6.38
N ASP A 154 -13.83 -18.30 -6.82
CA ASP A 154 -14.22 -17.58 -8.05
C ASP A 154 -13.86 -16.09 -8.01
N LYS A 155 -13.99 -15.47 -6.83
CA LYS A 155 -13.58 -14.07 -6.64
C LYS A 155 -12.08 -13.90 -6.84
N LEU A 156 -11.28 -14.81 -6.28
CA LEU A 156 -9.82 -14.80 -6.42
C LEU A 156 -9.41 -15.06 -7.87
N LEU A 157 -10.05 -16.04 -8.53
CA LEU A 157 -9.81 -16.34 -9.94
C LEU A 157 -10.09 -15.14 -10.83
N ASN A 158 -11.23 -14.46 -10.65
CA ASN A 158 -11.55 -13.25 -11.42
C ASN A 158 -10.52 -12.14 -11.22
N LYS A 159 -10.04 -11.93 -9.98
CA LYS A 159 -8.97 -10.95 -9.73
C LYS A 159 -7.66 -11.34 -10.41
N ILE A 160 -7.27 -12.61 -10.34
CA ILE A 160 -6.05 -13.13 -11.00
C ILE A 160 -6.16 -12.98 -12.52
N GLN A 161 -7.30 -13.33 -13.10
CA GLN A 161 -7.57 -13.19 -14.53
C GLN A 161 -7.53 -11.73 -14.96
N ASN A 162 -8.16 -10.82 -14.21
CA ASN A 162 -8.16 -9.38 -14.50
C ASN A 162 -6.76 -8.77 -14.41
N CYS A 163 -6.03 -9.11 -13.36
CA CYS A 163 -4.68 -8.61 -13.16
C CYS A 163 -3.77 -9.14 -14.28
N LEU A 164 -3.66 -10.45 -14.46
CA LEU A 164 -2.74 -11.08 -15.41
C LEU A 164 -3.20 -11.02 -16.88
N ARG A 165 -4.49 -10.73 -17.12
CA ARG A 165 -5.17 -10.78 -18.43
C ARG A 165 -5.09 -12.16 -19.08
N ILE A 166 -5.41 -13.19 -18.30
CA ILE A 166 -5.43 -14.60 -18.71
C ILE A 166 -6.81 -15.20 -18.46
N ASN A 167 -7.16 -16.26 -19.19
CA ASN A 167 -8.40 -17.02 -18.98
C ASN A 167 -8.05 -18.37 -18.36
N LEU A 168 -8.68 -18.72 -17.23
CA LEU A 168 -8.40 -19.96 -16.51
C LEU A 168 -9.58 -20.97 -16.54
N LEU A 169 -10.72 -20.58 -17.10
CA LEU A 169 -11.91 -21.41 -17.21
C LEU A 169 -11.91 -22.20 -18.54
N ARG A 170 -12.21 -23.50 -18.47
CA ARG A 170 -12.20 -24.43 -19.61
C ARG A 170 -13.36 -24.16 -20.58
N ASN A 171 -14.52 -23.79 -20.03
CA ASN A 171 -15.78 -23.65 -20.76
C ASN A 171 -16.07 -22.22 -21.22
N ASN A 172 -15.06 -21.35 -21.28
CA ASN A 172 -15.24 -20.07 -21.94
C ASN A 172 -14.74 -20.21 -23.38
N PRO A 173 -15.60 -20.58 -24.35
CA PRO A 173 -15.25 -20.55 -25.77
C PRO A 173 -15.09 -19.08 -26.12
N LEU A 174 -13.93 -18.51 -25.80
CA LEU A 174 -13.49 -17.15 -26.13
C LEU A 174 -14.67 -16.26 -26.51
N VAL A 175 -15.45 -15.79 -25.53
CA VAL A 175 -16.00 -14.46 -25.71
C VAL A 175 -14.74 -13.61 -25.79
N LEU A 176 -14.29 -13.44 -27.02
CA LEU A 176 -13.43 -12.38 -27.48
C LEU A 176 -14.12 -11.09 -27.03
N VAL A 177 -13.96 -10.77 -25.75
CA VAL A 177 -13.57 -9.43 -25.38
C VAL A 177 -12.14 -9.27 -25.91
N SER A 178 -12.00 -9.35 -27.25
CA SER A 178 -11.55 -8.19 -27.98
C SER A 178 -12.07 -7.02 -27.15
N ARG A 179 -11.17 -6.36 -26.42
CA ARG A 179 -11.34 -4.92 -26.31
C ARG A 179 -11.87 -4.50 -27.68
N PRO A 180 -12.95 -3.71 -27.81
CA PRO A 180 -13.00 -2.89 -29.00
C PRO A 180 -11.61 -2.29 -29.02
N VAL A 181 -10.81 -2.75 -29.98
CA VAL A 181 -9.68 -1.98 -30.41
C VAL A 181 -10.46 -0.73 -30.77
N PHE A 182 -10.41 0.28 -29.90
CA PHE A 182 -10.38 1.62 -30.39
C PHE A 182 -9.16 1.58 -31.31
N GLU A 183 -9.39 1.04 -32.51
CA GLU A 183 -8.95 1.62 -33.74
C GLU A 183 -9.46 3.04 -33.57
N ASN A 184 -8.69 3.84 -32.83
CA ASN A 184 -8.44 5.18 -33.29
C ASN A 184 -8.12 4.91 -34.75
N PRO A 185 -9.00 5.28 -35.70
CA PRO A 185 -8.61 5.22 -37.07
C PRO A 185 -7.29 5.97 -37.07
N VAL A 186 -6.23 5.28 -37.46
CA VAL A 186 -5.05 5.95 -37.94
C VAL A 186 -5.58 6.65 -39.20
N LYS A 187 -6.27 7.77 -38.99
CA LYS A 187 -6.25 8.88 -39.90
C LYS A 187 -4.75 9.10 -40.01
N ASN A 188 -4.21 8.62 -41.12
CA ASN A 188 -3.16 9.32 -41.83
C ASN A 188 -3.69 10.74 -42.08
N SER A 189 -3.80 11.54 -41.01
CA SER A 189 -3.61 12.96 -41.14
C SER A 189 -2.11 13.04 -41.26
N ASP A 190 -1.64 13.29 -42.47
CA ASP A 190 -0.50 14.15 -42.70
C ASP A 190 -0.72 15.44 -41.91
N SER A 191 -0.55 15.36 -40.59
CA SER A 191 -0.43 16.51 -39.73
C SER A 191 1.01 16.94 -39.95
N GLU A 192 1.21 17.68 -41.04
CA GLU A 192 2.26 18.67 -41.11
C GLU A 192 2.30 19.34 -39.75
N ARG A 193 3.35 19.05 -38.97
CA ARG A 193 3.59 19.68 -37.68
C ARG A 193 3.90 21.14 -37.97
N LYS A 194 2.85 21.94 -38.17
CA LYS A 194 2.93 23.38 -38.30
C LYS A 194 3.55 23.88 -37.01
N LYS A 195 4.69 24.55 -37.15
CA LYS A 195 5.42 25.17 -36.06
C LYS A 195 4.46 26.06 -35.26
N PRO A 196 4.62 26.16 -33.93
CA PRO A 196 3.69 26.85 -33.04
C PRO A 196 3.44 28.34 -33.40
N ASP A 197 4.30 28.94 -34.22
CA ASP A 197 4.19 30.35 -34.64
C ASP A 197 3.16 30.63 -35.75
N SER A 198 2.42 29.62 -36.23
CA SER A 198 1.51 29.77 -37.39
C SER A 198 0.02 29.54 -37.09
N LEU A 199 -0.38 29.39 -35.82
CA LEU A 199 -1.79 29.26 -35.47
C LEU A 199 -2.46 30.64 -35.45
N SER A 200 -3.46 30.84 -36.31
CA SER A 200 -4.25 32.07 -36.33
C SER A 200 -5.35 32.04 -35.27
N ILE A 201 -5.86 33.20 -34.89
CA ILE A 201 -6.96 33.33 -33.90
C ILE A 201 -8.22 32.57 -34.37
N ALA A 202 -8.41 32.41 -35.69
CA ALA A 202 -9.52 31.63 -36.24
C ALA A 202 -9.39 30.12 -35.96
N ASP A 203 -8.16 29.59 -35.90
CA ASP A 203 -7.90 28.17 -35.65
C ASP A 203 -8.15 27.81 -34.17
N LEU A 204 -7.87 28.74 -33.25
CA LEU A 204 -8.15 28.57 -31.83
C LEU A 204 -9.65 28.52 -31.53
N LYS A 205 -10.46 29.30 -32.23
CA LYS A 205 -11.93 29.25 -32.09
C LYS A 205 -12.52 27.92 -32.55
N ARG A 206 -12.00 27.35 -33.64
CA ARG A 206 -12.44 26.03 -34.13
C ARG A 206 -12.14 24.90 -33.15
N ILE A 207 -10.98 24.96 -32.47
CA ILE A 207 -10.60 23.95 -31.46
C ILE A 207 -11.49 24.05 -30.22
N GLN A 208 -11.94 25.26 -29.83
CA GLN A 208 -12.89 25.43 -28.74
C GLN A 208 -14.27 24.87 -29.07
N GLU A 209 -14.81 25.19 -30.26
CA GLU A 209 -16.12 24.66 -30.70
C GLU A 209 -16.14 23.13 -30.79
N GLU A 210 -15.05 22.50 -31.27
CA GLU A 210 -14.95 21.04 -31.31
C GLU A 210 -14.89 20.38 -29.92
N ARG A 211 -14.39 21.07 -28.88
CA ARG A 211 -14.39 20.55 -27.51
C ARG A 211 -15.77 20.65 -26.89
N GLU A 212 -16.46 21.77 -27.07
CA GLU A 212 -17.81 21.99 -26.53
C GLU A 212 -18.85 21.04 -27.12
N LEU A 213 -18.68 20.63 -28.39
CA LEU A 213 -19.54 19.63 -29.02
C LEU A 213 -19.34 18.21 -28.47
N LYS A 214 -18.13 17.88 -27.99
CA LYS A 214 -17.83 16.56 -27.41
C LYS A 214 -18.27 16.44 -25.96
N GLU A 215 -18.30 17.54 -25.22
CA GLU A 215 -18.75 17.56 -23.82
C GLU A 215 -20.28 17.53 -23.68
N ASN A 216 -21.03 17.73 -24.78
CA ASN A 216 -22.50 17.73 -24.79
C ASN A 216 -23.17 16.40 -25.21
N PHE A 217 -22.47 15.27 -25.17
CA PHE A 217 -23.11 13.97 -25.41
C PHE A 217 -23.89 13.51 -24.16
N PRO A 218 -25.24 13.38 -24.21
CA PRO A 218 -26.03 13.04 -23.03
C PRO A 218 -25.88 11.57 -22.63
N GLU A 219 -25.58 11.32 -21.36
CA GLU A 219 -25.72 10.02 -20.71
C GLU A 219 -27.19 9.58 -20.75
N TYR A 220 -27.62 8.77 -21.72
CA TYR A 220 -28.95 8.17 -21.70
C TYR A 220 -28.99 6.76 -22.33
N PHE A 221 -29.23 5.76 -21.46
CA PHE A 221 -29.87 4.44 -21.67
C PHE A 221 -29.09 3.30 -22.35
N LYS A 222 -29.28 2.01 -21.99
CA LYS A 222 -30.09 1.25 -20.99
C LYS A 222 -29.52 -0.19 -21.02
N LYS A 223 -29.27 -0.88 -19.90
CA LYS A 223 -30.20 -1.86 -19.29
C LYS A 223 -30.98 -2.70 -20.31
N GLU A 224 -30.46 -3.87 -20.64
CA GLU A 224 -31.26 -5.02 -21.06
C GLU A 224 -31.15 -6.11 -20.00
N SER A 225 -32.28 -6.32 -19.33
CA SER A 225 -32.66 -7.53 -18.62
C SER A 225 -32.81 -8.67 -19.64
N VAL A 226 -32.19 -9.80 -19.38
CA VAL A 226 -32.51 -11.07 -20.04
C VAL A 226 -33.08 -12.01 -18.99
N GLU A 227 -34.21 -12.60 -19.38
CA GLU A 227 -35.16 -13.37 -18.61
C GLU A 227 -34.64 -14.76 -18.24
N GLU A 228 -35.20 -15.27 -17.14
CA GLU A 228 -35.18 -16.68 -16.73
C GLU A 228 -35.81 -17.56 -17.82
N SER A 229 -35.15 -18.67 -18.14
CA SER A 229 -35.82 -19.85 -18.66
C SER A 229 -35.19 -21.09 -18.01
N ASP A 230 -36.01 -21.75 -17.21
CA ASP A 230 -35.85 -23.08 -16.64
C ASP A 230 -35.87 -24.19 -17.72
N GLU A 231 -35.38 -25.36 -17.30
CA GLU A 231 -35.50 -26.71 -17.90
C GLU A 231 -34.62 -27.08 -19.11
N SER A 232 -33.59 -27.90 -18.87
CA SER A 232 -33.58 -29.30 -19.37
C SER A 232 -32.32 -30.09 -18.96
N GLU A 233 -32.58 -31.20 -18.28
CA GLU A 233 -32.04 -32.56 -18.47
C GLU A 233 -30.54 -32.88 -18.26
N GLU A 234 -30.34 -33.90 -17.42
CA GLU A 234 -29.11 -34.63 -17.14
C GLU A 234 -28.60 -35.41 -18.36
N GLU A 235 -27.39 -35.11 -18.83
CA GLU A 235 -26.60 -36.09 -19.60
C GLU A 235 -25.14 -36.16 -19.10
N LYS A 236 -24.74 -37.36 -18.66
CA LYS A 236 -23.36 -37.72 -18.30
C LYS A 236 -22.48 -37.84 -19.56
N PRO A 237 -21.32 -37.16 -19.66
CA PRO A 237 -20.35 -37.47 -20.69
C PRO A 237 -19.34 -38.53 -20.24
N LYS A 238 -19.20 -39.53 -21.12
CA LYS A 238 -18.29 -40.67 -21.09
C LYS A 238 -16.82 -40.22 -21.15
N GLU A 239 -15.97 -40.93 -20.42
CA GLU A 239 -14.50 -40.85 -20.50
C GLU A 239 -14.01 -40.93 -21.95
N LYS A 240 -13.38 -39.86 -22.43
CA LYS A 240 -12.58 -39.87 -23.66
C LYS A 240 -11.13 -39.63 -23.30
N GLY A 241 -10.28 -40.53 -23.81
CA GLY A 241 -8.86 -40.62 -23.52
C GLY A 241 -8.10 -39.30 -23.68
N LYS A 242 -7.15 -39.10 -22.76
CA LYS A 242 -6.18 -38.01 -22.74
C LYS A 242 -5.43 -37.96 -24.06
N LYS A 243 -5.66 -36.91 -24.87
CA LYS A 243 -4.72 -36.47 -25.89
C LYS A 243 -3.83 -35.42 -25.24
N GLU A 244 -2.56 -35.74 -25.10
CA GLU A 244 -1.52 -34.78 -24.72
C GLU A 244 -1.39 -33.77 -25.88
N LEU A 245 -1.67 -32.49 -25.60
CA LEU A 245 -1.47 -31.41 -26.56
C LEU A 245 0.03 -31.23 -26.81
N SER A 246 0.39 -31.01 -28.06
CA SER A 246 1.78 -30.83 -28.49
C SER A 246 2.36 -29.51 -27.97
N GLU A 247 3.69 -29.45 -27.75
CA GLU A 247 4.36 -28.25 -27.22
C GLU A 247 4.17 -27.00 -28.12
N ASP A 248 3.87 -27.20 -29.41
CA ASP A 248 3.65 -26.12 -30.37
C ASP A 248 2.24 -25.50 -30.23
N GLU A 249 1.20 -26.29 -29.95
CA GLU A 249 -0.15 -25.77 -29.65
C GLU A 249 -0.16 -24.93 -28.36
N ILE A 250 0.70 -25.27 -27.40
CA ILE A 250 0.88 -24.50 -26.15
C ILE A 250 1.59 -23.16 -26.43
N ARG A 251 2.52 -23.11 -27.39
CA ARG A 251 3.20 -21.85 -27.75
C ARG A 251 2.25 -20.87 -28.44
N ASP A 252 1.37 -21.35 -29.31
CA ASP A 252 0.43 -20.49 -30.04
C ASP A 252 -0.60 -19.82 -29.11
N LEU A 253 -1.03 -20.52 -28.06
CA LEU A 253 -1.88 -19.95 -27.00
C LEU A 253 -1.19 -18.82 -26.21
N ILE A 254 0.14 -18.82 -26.13
CA ILE A 254 0.90 -17.87 -25.29
C ILE A 254 1.40 -16.66 -26.09
N PHE A 255 1.80 -16.85 -27.35
CA PHE A 255 2.54 -15.83 -28.09
C PHE A 255 1.82 -15.20 -29.28
N LYS A 256 0.62 -15.65 -29.68
CA LYS A 256 -0.19 -15.06 -30.77
C LYS A 256 0.66 -14.48 -31.91
N ARG A 257 1.22 -15.36 -32.76
CA ARG A 257 1.71 -14.92 -34.07
C ARG A 257 0.56 -14.82 -35.05
#